data_AF-W1DP03-F1
#
_entry.id   AF-W1DP03-F1
#
_cell.length_a   1.000
_cell.length_b   1.000
_cell.length_c   1.000
_cell.angle_alpha   90.00
_cell.angle_beta   90.00
_cell.angle_gamma   90.00
#
_symmetry.space_group_name_H-M   'P 1'
#
loop_
_entity.id
_entity.type
_entity.pdbx_description
1 polymer ?
#
loop_
_entity_poly.entity_id
_entity_poly.type
_entity_poly.pdbx_seq_one_letter_code
_entity_poly.pdbx_strand_id
1 'polypeptide(L)' 'MLGPVPALAPKRGGRWRWQILLQHPSRVRLQHIVSGTLALINTLPEARKVKWVLDVDPIEG' A
#
# COMPACT_ATOMS: atom_id res chain seq x y z
N MET A 1 11.23 1.14 -3.94
CA MET A 1 10.07 1.52 -3.10
C MET A 1 10.00 3.03 -3.11
N LEU A 2 8.83 3.61 -3.39
CA LEU A 2 8.60 5.06 -3.40
C LEU A 2 7.54 5.40 -2.35
N GLY A 3 7.78 6.47 -1.59
CA GLY A 3 6.91 6.94 -0.51
C GLY A 3 7.34 6.52 0.90
N PRO A 4 6.51 6.78 1.92
CA PRO A 4 5.12 7.23 1.82
C PRO A 4 4.99 8.64 1.23
N VAL A 5 4.05 8.81 0.30
CA VAL A 5 3.68 10.13 -0.29
C VAL A 5 2.18 10.36 -0.13
N PRO A 6 1.71 11.62 -0.08
CA PRO A 6 0.28 11.92 -0.17
C PRO A 6 -0.31 11.33 -1.46
N ALA A 7 -1.53 10.79 -1.40
CA ALA A 7 -2.24 10.36 -2.60
C ALA A 7 -2.63 11.58 -3.46
N LEU A 8 -2.91 11.38 -4.76
CA LEU A 8 -3.30 12.45 -5.71
C LEU A 8 -4.43 13.36 -5.19
N ALA A 9 -5.35 12.81 -4.39
CA ALA A 9 -6.32 13.56 -3.61
C ALA A 9 -6.01 13.40 -2.10
N PRO A 10 -5.13 14.25 -1.52
CA PRO A 10 -4.55 14.05 -0.18
C PRO A 10 -5.59 14.12 0.94
N LYS A 11 -6.69 14.86 0.74
CA LYS A 11 -7.76 15.03 1.71
C LYS A 11 -9.11 14.87 1.03
N ARG A 12 -9.89 13.87 1.45
CA ARG A 12 -11.25 13.62 0.93
C ARG A 12 -12.16 13.20 2.07
N GLY A 13 -13.33 13.85 2.20
CA GLY A 13 -14.29 13.55 3.27
C GLY A 13 -13.69 13.69 4.68
N GLY A 14 -12.82 14.68 4.89
CA GLY A 14 -12.15 14.93 6.18
C GLY A 14 -11.01 13.96 6.54
N ARG A 15 -10.72 12.95 5.70
CA ARG A 15 -9.65 11.97 5.94
C ARG A 15 -8.44 12.24 5.05
N TRP A 16 -7.26 12.03 5.61
CA TRP A 16 -5.98 12.12 4.89
C TRP A 16 -5.67 10.80 4.19
N ARG A 17 -5.14 10.87 2.97
CA ARG A 17 -4.79 9.70 2.14
C ARG A 17 -3.33 9.75 1.76
N TRP A 18 -2.66 8.62 1.99
CA TRP A 18 -1.25 8.40 1.69
C TRP A 18 -1.10 7.09 0.93
N GLN A 19 -0.04 6.97 0.15
CA GLN A 19 0.27 5.78 -0.63
C GLN A 19 1.76 5.47 -0.63
N ILE A 20 2.06 4.20 -0.85
CA ILE A 20 3.40 3.65 -1.05
C ILE A 20 3.35 2.86 -2.36
N LEU A 21 4.32 3.07 -3.24
CA LEU A 21 4.45 2.32 -4.48
C LEU A 21 5.56 1.28 -4.35
N LEU A 22 5.16 0.02 -4.56
CA LEU A 22 6.06 -1.12 -4.65
C LEU A 22 6.21 -1.52 -6.12
N GLN A 23 7.45 -1.61 -6.59
CA GLN A 23 7.77 -2.01 -7.97
C GLN A 23 8.95 -2.95 -7.96
N HIS A 24 8.95 -3.90 -8.90
CA HIS A 24 10.03 -4.86 -9.09
C HIS A 24 9.98 -5.40 -10.53
N PRO A 25 11.12 -5.66 -11.20
CA PRO A 25 11.12 -6.14 -12.59
C PRO A 25 10.43 -7.48 -12.80
N SER A 26 10.40 -8.34 -11.78
CA SER A 26 9.65 -9.60 -11.78
C SER A 26 8.37 -9.47 -10.96
N ARG A 27 7.22 -9.63 -11.63
CA ARG A 27 5.88 -9.64 -11.02
C ARG A 27 5.74 -10.75 -9.99
N VAL A 28 6.17 -11.97 -10.33
CA VAL A 28 6.07 -13.14 -9.44
C VAL A 28 6.86 -12.92 -8.14
N ARG A 29 8.07 -12.35 -8.24
CA ARG A 29 8.88 -12.07 -7.05
C ARG A 29 8.22 -11.01 -6.17
N LEU A 30 7.66 -9.95 -6.75
CA LEU A 30 6.94 -8.93 -5.99
C LEU A 30 5.71 -9.53 -5.28
N GLN A 31 4.94 -10.35 -6.01
CA GLN A 31 3.78 -11.03 -5.45
C GLN A 31 4.16 -11.90 -4.25
N HIS A 32 5.22 -12.72 -4.34
CA HIS A 32 5.67 -13.52 -3.21
C HIS A 32 6.09 -12.68 -1.99
N ILE A 33 6.82 -11.58 -2.22
CA ILE A 33 7.23 -10.65 -1.14
C ILE A 33 6.00 -10.03 -0.48
N VAL A 34 5.05 -9.53 -1.27
CA VAL A 34 3.83 -8.89 -0.76
C VAL A 34 2.97 -9.91 -0.01
N SER A 35 2.74 -11.09 -0.56
CA SER A 35 1.97 -12.16 0.09
C SER A 35 2.58 -12.58 1.43
N GLY A 36 3.91 -12.76 1.51
CA GLY A 36 4.59 -13.08 2.76
C GLY A 36 4.48 -11.96 3.80
N THR A 37 4.55 -10.70 3.34
CA THR A 37 4.44 -9.52 4.22
C THR A 37 3.00 -9.34 4.73
N LEU A 38 1.99 -9.60 3.90
CA LEU A 38 0.58 -9.51 4.27
C LEU A 38 0.21 -10.47 5.40
N ALA A 39 0.83 -11.66 5.47
CA ALA A 39 0.62 -12.58 6.59
C ALA A 39 1.05 -11.97 7.94
N LEU A 40 2.02 -11.04 7.93
CA LEU A 40 2.55 -10.38 9.12
C LEU A 40 1.87 -9.05 9.43
N ILE A 41 1.12 -8.44 8.50
CA ILE A 41 0.61 -7.08 8.70
C ILE A 41 -0.34 -6.97 9.90
N ASN A 42 -1.07 -8.04 10.21
CA ASN A 42 -1.98 -8.09 11.35
C ASN A 42 -1.26 -8.11 12.71
N THR A 43 0.04 -8.40 12.74
CA THR A 43 0.86 -8.33 13.96
C THR A 43 1.21 -6.89 14.33
N LEU A 44 1.04 -5.93 13.41
CA LEU A 44 1.28 -4.51 13.66
C LEU A 44 0.03 -3.88 14.30
N PRO A 45 0.09 -3.39 15.55
CA PRO A 45 -1.06 -2.74 16.19
C PRO A 45 -1.56 -1.51 15.41
N GLU A 46 -0.64 -0.79 14.77
CA GLU A 46 -0.94 0.39 13.95
C GLU A 46 -1.76 0.08 12.70
N ALA A 47 -1.69 -1.14 12.16
CA ALA A 47 -2.43 -1.54 10.96
C ALA A 47 -3.95 -1.49 11.17
N ARG A 48 -4.43 -1.53 12.42
CA ARG A 48 -5.85 -1.41 12.79
C ARG A 48 -6.30 0.03 12.98
N LYS A 49 -5.38 0.98 13.14
CA LYS A 49 -5.70 2.40 13.36
C LYS A 49 -5.96 3.16 12.06
N VAL A 50 -5.61 2.56 10.92
CA VAL A 50 -5.79 3.15 9.59
C VAL A 50 -6.56 2.19 8.69
N LYS A 51 -7.40 2.73 7.82
CA LYS A 51 -7.95 1.96 6.71
C LYS A 51 -6.90 1.93 5.60
N TRP A 52 -6.35 0.75 5.33
CA TRP A 52 -5.43 0.53 4.22
C TRP A 52 -6.08 -0.37 3.16
N VAL A 53 -5.58 -0.27 1.94
CA VAL A 53 -5.96 -1.10 0.80
C VAL A 53 -4.68 -1.46 0.03
N LEU A 54 -4.68 -2.60 -0.65
CA LEU A 54 -3.64 -2.98 -1.60
C LEU A 54 -4.26 -2.98 -2.99
N ASP A 55 -3.65 -2.23 -3.91
CA ASP A 55 -3.99 -2.24 -5.32
C ASP A 55 -2.87 -2.91 -6.11
N VAL A 56 -3.21 -3.86 -6.97
CA VAL A 56 -2.23 -4.68 -7.72
C VAL A 56 -2.35 -4.33 -9.18
N ASP A 57 -1.21 -4.04 -9.80
CA ASP A 57 -1.12 -3.51 -11.16
C ASP A 57 -2.08 -2.31 -11.34
N PRO A 58 -1.94 -1.26 -10.50
CA PRO A 58 -2.82 -0.10 -10.58
C PRO A 58 -2.71 0.52 -11.97
N ILE A 59 -3.85 0.70 -12.61
CA ILE A 59 -3.96 1.52 -13.81
C ILE A 59 -4.02 2.96 -13.28
N GLU A 60 -3.01 3.78 -13.58
CA GLU A 60 -3.01 5.16 -13.08
C GLU A 60 -4.31 5.88 -13.45
N GLY A 61 -4.75 6.75 -12.54
CA GLY A 61 -5.78 7.77 -12.77
C GLY A 61 -5.15 9.10 -13.12
#